data_AF-A0A7S4QYX3-F1
#
_entry.id   AF-A0A7S4QYX3-F1
#
_cell.length_a   1.000
_cell.length_b   1.000
_cell.length_c   1.000
_cell.angle_alpha   90.00
_cell.angle_beta   90.00
_cell.angle_gamma   90.00
#
_symmetry.space_group_name_H-M   'P 1'
#
loop_
_entity.id
_entity.type
_entity.pdbx_description
1 polymer ?
#
loop_
_entity_poly.entity_id
_entity_poly.type
_entity_poly.pdbx_seq_one_letter_code
_entity_poly.pdbx_strand_id
1 'polypeptide(L)'
;PSWHNRGSPGARRAPSSPGRAPQRSERSRQPSRLARLMLCGRDADEVFAYQTPKIVILKDRKLGFIAIALKFLIFCYIFLWMILYKGKHLAVEDINGVSRLSIRNPTEDMCDPFEVGCMANYTHFDKLAYCAESPKPYVEGGTGIKRPCQIWDSVEVHLPVDDGLLLPTRIRRYDQVRACEPSQENNWSCDPAPYAYLSADGSRQTVQGEAVPKYDAFIADIERFTVLIDHNFKRHGGMTEDDQDMNGHYYECPNDDATITEAREVAQFSRPVAPRRRQRGALHGLCEHIRADWWC
;
A
#
# COMPACT_ATOMS: atom_id res chain seq x y z
N PRO A 1 -9.46 -4.83 -31.53
CA PRO A 1 -9.05 -3.53 -32.11
C PRO A 1 -7.62 -3.61 -32.64
N SER A 2 -7.54 -3.87 -33.95
CA SER A 2 -6.35 -4.17 -34.74
C SER A 2 -5.46 -2.96 -34.97
N TRP A 3 -4.16 -3.08 -34.69
CA TRP A 3 -3.17 -2.13 -35.18
C TRP A 3 -2.35 -2.76 -36.32
N HIS A 4 -2.43 -2.09 -37.47
CA HIS A 4 -1.80 -2.45 -38.72
C HIS A 4 -0.29 -2.31 -38.66
N ASN A 5 0.39 -3.43 -38.93
CA ASN A 5 1.80 -3.49 -39.31
C ASN A 5 1.96 -2.95 -40.73
N ARG A 6 2.65 -1.82 -40.91
CA ARG A 6 3.12 -1.36 -42.22
C ARG A 6 4.58 -1.76 -42.39
N GLY A 7 4.81 -2.68 -43.34
CA GLY A 7 6.12 -3.07 -43.79
C GLY A 7 6.79 -2.01 -44.65
N SER A 8 8.12 -2.00 -44.61
CA SER A 8 8.98 -1.37 -45.60
C SER A 8 9.82 -2.46 -46.30
N PRO A 9 9.93 -2.45 -47.64
CA PRO A 9 10.70 -3.45 -48.37
C PRO A 9 12.19 -3.12 -48.34
N GLY A 10 13.00 -4.01 -47.77
CA GLY A 10 14.45 -3.96 -47.82
C GLY A 10 14.97 -4.20 -49.24
N ALA A 11 15.72 -3.24 -49.77
CA ALA A 11 16.39 -3.31 -51.04
C ALA A 11 17.47 -4.39 -51.06
N ARG A 12 17.39 -5.27 -52.07
CA ARG A 12 18.38 -6.29 -52.39
C ARG A 12 19.67 -5.63 -52.89
N ARG A 13 20.81 -5.94 -52.28
CA ARG A 13 22.13 -5.79 -52.91
C ARG A 13 22.83 -7.14 -52.93
N ALA A 14 23.29 -7.49 -54.13
CA ALA A 14 23.90 -8.75 -54.49
C ALA A 14 25.24 -8.98 -53.75
N PRO A 15 25.57 -10.21 -53.35
CA PRO A 15 26.92 -10.55 -52.93
C PRO A 15 27.83 -10.70 -54.16
N SER A 16 28.93 -9.96 -54.12
CA SER A 16 30.06 -10.04 -55.03
C SER A 16 30.81 -11.37 -54.87
N SER A 17 31.24 -11.91 -56.01
CA SER A 17 31.92 -13.19 -56.19
C SER A 17 33.18 -13.36 -55.33
N PRO A 18 33.39 -14.51 -54.67
CA PRO A 18 34.67 -14.82 -54.06
C PRO A 18 35.66 -15.33 -55.12
N GLY A 19 36.87 -14.77 -55.08
CA GLY A 19 37.99 -15.14 -55.93
C GLY A 19 38.43 -16.59 -55.76
N ARG A 20 38.82 -17.20 -56.88
CA ARG A 20 39.45 -18.52 -56.99
C ARG A 20 40.66 -18.64 -56.06
N ALA A 21 40.59 -19.59 -55.12
CA ALA A 21 41.77 -20.11 -54.44
C ALA A 21 42.44 -21.21 -55.30
N PRO A 22 43.76 -21.41 -55.18
CA PRO A 22 44.53 -22.37 -55.97
C PRO A 22 44.22 -23.82 -55.57
N GLN A 23 43.99 -24.66 -56.58
CA GLN A 23 43.83 -26.12 -56.45
C GLN A 23 45.11 -26.73 -55.86
N ARG A 24 44.99 -27.26 -54.64
CA ARG A 24 45.99 -28.13 -54.01
C ARG A 24 45.64 -29.57 -54.35
N SER A 25 46.53 -30.28 -55.03
CA SER A 25 46.30 -31.65 -55.47
C SER A 25 46.10 -32.59 -54.29
N GLU A 26 44.90 -33.17 -54.20
CA GLU A 26 44.57 -34.23 -53.25
C GLU A 26 45.14 -35.55 -53.74
N ARG A 27 46.04 -36.09 -52.92
CA ARG A 27 46.59 -37.43 -53.04
C ARG A 27 45.49 -38.42 -52.65
N SER A 28 45.04 -39.21 -53.60
CA SER A 28 44.07 -40.30 -53.44
C SER A 28 44.53 -41.29 -52.36
N ARG A 29 43.86 -41.26 -51.19
CA ARG A 29 43.84 -42.38 -50.25
C ARG A 29 42.49 -43.07 -50.38
N GLN A 30 42.52 -44.33 -50.80
CA GLN A 30 41.36 -45.20 -50.87
C GLN A 30 40.71 -45.35 -49.49
N PRO A 31 39.38 -45.18 -49.36
CA PRO A 31 38.69 -45.41 -48.10
C PRO A 31 38.51 -46.92 -47.87
N SER A 32 39.03 -47.39 -46.74
CA SER A 32 38.67 -48.67 -46.14
C SER A 32 37.17 -48.68 -45.81
N ARG A 33 36.48 -49.72 -46.29
CA ARG A 33 35.05 -49.97 -46.12
C ARG A 33 34.73 -50.27 -44.64
N LEU A 34 34.54 -49.24 -43.84
CA LEU A 34 33.81 -49.36 -42.57
C LEU A 34 32.33 -49.06 -42.83
N ALA A 35 31.46 -49.97 -42.40
CA ALA A 35 30.03 -49.92 -42.62
C ALA A 35 29.43 -48.59 -42.13
N ARG A 36 28.88 -47.79 -43.04
CA ARG A 36 28.15 -46.55 -42.70
C ARG A 36 26.90 -46.92 -41.91
N LEU A 37 26.87 -46.51 -40.64
CA LEU A 37 25.67 -46.50 -39.82
C LEU A 37 24.72 -45.42 -40.35
N MET A 38 23.78 -45.82 -41.19
CA MET A 38 22.67 -44.97 -41.62
C MET A 38 21.56 -45.06 -40.58
N LEU A 39 21.31 -43.95 -39.88
CA LEU A 39 20.18 -43.83 -38.97
C LEU A 39 19.06 -43.08 -39.72
N CYS A 40 17.95 -43.75 -39.99
CA CYS A 40 16.80 -43.19 -40.72
C CYS A 40 17.12 -42.66 -42.13
N GLY A 41 17.99 -43.35 -42.88
CA GLY A 41 18.31 -42.99 -44.27
C GLY A 41 19.15 -41.72 -44.44
N ARG A 42 19.64 -41.13 -43.35
CA ARG A 42 20.67 -40.08 -43.33
C ARG A 42 21.91 -40.61 -42.61
N ASP A 43 23.08 -40.16 -43.03
CA ASP A 43 24.32 -40.49 -42.32
C ASP A 43 24.24 -39.87 -40.91
N ALA A 44 24.51 -40.65 -39.87
CA ALA A 44 24.44 -40.16 -38.49
C ALA A 44 25.32 -38.91 -38.26
N ASP A 45 26.44 -38.83 -38.98
CA ASP A 45 27.35 -37.68 -38.96
C ASP A 45 26.69 -36.38 -39.45
N GLU A 46 25.71 -36.46 -40.35
CA GLU A 46 24.98 -35.28 -40.85
C GLU A 46 23.94 -34.81 -39.83
N VAL A 47 23.31 -35.73 -39.09
CA VAL A 47 22.34 -35.43 -38.04
C VAL A 47 23.01 -34.80 -36.82
N PHE A 48 24.24 -35.24 -36.51
CA PHE A 48 25.05 -34.69 -35.41
C PHE A 48 26.02 -33.59 -35.87
N ALA A 49 25.89 -33.08 -37.09
CA ALA A 49 26.73 -32.00 -37.58
C ALA A 49 26.41 -30.68 -36.85
N TYR A 50 27.30 -30.28 -35.94
CA TYR A 50 27.24 -28.97 -35.31
C TYR A 50 27.83 -27.91 -36.25
N GLN A 51 26.97 -27.06 -36.82
CA GLN A 51 27.41 -25.95 -37.67
C GLN A 51 27.98 -24.83 -36.80
N THR A 52 29.31 -24.67 -36.80
CA THR A 52 29.95 -23.51 -36.16
C THR A 52 30.08 -22.35 -37.15
N PRO A 53 29.69 -21.12 -36.78
CA PRO A 53 29.94 -19.96 -37.62
C PRO A 53 31.45 -19.77 -37.84
N LYS A 54 31.85 -19.47 -39.08
CA LYS A 54 33.24 -19.13 -39.41
C LYS A 54 33.59 -17.77 -38.81
N ILE A 55 34.37 -17.76 -37.73
CA ILE A 55 34.78 -16.54 -37.02
C ILE A 55 35.98 -15.90 -37.75
N VAL A 56 35.87 -14.62 -38.14
CA VAL A 56 36.99 -13.82 -38.66
C VAL A 56 37.56 -12.97 -37.53
N ILE A 57 38.86 -13.13 -37.24
CA ILE A 57 39.53 -12.41 -36.15
C ILE A 57 40.08 -11.09 -36.69
N LEU A 58 39.49 -9.97 -36.26
CA LEU A 58 39.97 -8.62 -36.57
C LEU A 58 40.94 -8.13 -35.48
N LYS A 59 42.19 -7.85 -35.86
CA LYS A 59 43.24 -7.37 -34.96
C LYS A 59 43.29 -5.84 -34.94
N ASP A 60 42.30 -5.20 -34.31
CA ASP A 60 42.26 -3.75 -34.11
C ASP A 60 42.18 -3.39 -32.62
N ARG A 61 43.11 -2.55 -32.15
CA ARG A 61 43.20 -2.09 -30.75
C ARG A 61 41.98 -1.27 -30.32
N LYS A 62 41.45 -0.41 -31.20
CA LYS A 62 40.33 0.47 -30.87
C LYS A 62 39.04 -0.32 -30.72
N LEU A 63 38.79 -1.23 -31.68
CA LEU A 63 37.61 -2.09 -31.67
C LEU A 63 37.62 -3.03 -30.45
N GLY A 64 38.79 -3.60 -30.12
CA GLY A 64 38.97 -4.42 -28.93
C GLY A 64 38.70 -3.67 -27.63
N PHE A 65 39.24 -2.45 -27.49
CA PHE A 65 39.02 -1.63 -26.29
C PHE A 65 37.54 -1.25 -26.11
N ILE A 66 36.87 -0.82 -27.18
CA ILE A 66 35.43 -0.49 -27.13
C ILE A 66 34.62 -1.72 -26.71
N ALA A 67 34.93 -2.90 -27.26
CA ALA A 67 34.24 -4.14 -26.90
C ALA A 67 34.45 -4.53 -25.43
N ILE A 68 35.66 -4.40 -24.90
CA ILE A 68 35.98 -4.70 -23.49
C ILE A 68 35.32 -3.66 -22.57
N ALA A 69 35.41 -2.37 -22.89
CA ALA A 69 34.82 -1.29 -22.11
C ALA A 69 33.30 -1.42 -22.03
N LEU A 70 32.62 -1.72 -23.14
CA LEU A 70 31.18 -1.92 -23.15
C LEU A 70 30.76 -3.14 -22.30
N LYS A 71 31.49 -4.26 -22.41
CA LYS A 71 31.24 -5.44 -21.56
C LYS A 71 31.43 -5.14 -20.08
N PHE A 72 32.48 -4.39 -19.74
CA PHE A 72 32.75 -3.98 -18.37
C PHE A 72 31.66 -3.03 -17.84
N LEU A 73 31.19 -2.08 -18.64
CA LEU A 73 30.10 -1.17 -18.25
C LEU A 73 28.80 -1.93 -17.97
N ILE A 74 28.44 -2.90 -18.82
CA ILE A 74 27.27 -3.77 -18.60
C ILE A 74 27.45 -4.60 -17.32
N PHE A 75 28.64 -5.15 -17.10
CA PHE A 75 28.95 -5.90 -15.88
C PHE A 75 28.80 -5.04 -14.62
N CYS A 76 29.38 -3.82 -14.61
CA CYS A 76 29.24 -2.88 -13.49
C CYS A 76 27.78 -2.47 -13.26
N TYR A 77 27.01 -2.23 -14.32
CA TYR A 77 25.58 -1.92 -14.19
C TYR A 77 24.81 -3.09 -13.56
N ILE A 78 24.97 -4.32 -14.04
CA ILE A 78 24.26 -5.47 -13.47
C ILE A 78 24.72 -5.72 -12.03
N PHE A 79 26.03 -5.73 -11.77
CA PHE A 79 26.56 -6.11 -10.47
C PHE A 79 26.37 -5.00 -9.42
N LEU A 80 26.82 -3.78 -9.69
CA LEU A 80 26.75 -2.68 -8.72
C LEU A 80 25.32 -2.15 -8.58
N TRP A 81 24.65 -1.89 -9.71
CA TRP A 81 23.33 -1.26 -9.66
C TRP A 81 22.20 -2.26 -9.41
N MET A 82 22.15 -3.39 -10.14
CA MET A 82 21.03 -4.34 -9.98
C MET A 82 21.18 -5.28 -8.78
N ILE A 83 22.37 -5.83 -8.54
CA ILE A 83 22.59 -6.81 -7.46
C ILE A 83 22.86 -6.10 -6.13
N LEU A 84 23.86 -5.23 -6.06
CA LEU A 84 24.25 -4.58 -4.80
C LEU A 84 23.27 -3.48 -4.38
N TYR A 85 22.94 -2.55 -5.29
CA TYR A 85 22.11 -1.40 -4.93
C TYR A 85 20.61 -1.74 -4.88
N LYS A 86 20.07 -2.39 -5.91
CA LYS A 86 18.65 -2.80 -5.93
C LYS A 86 18.34 -4.10 -5.17
N GLY A 87 19.36 -4.84 -4.72
CA GLY A 87 19.16 -6.05 -3.93
C GLY A 87 18.38 -7.15 -4.64
N LYS A 88 18.31 -7.19 -5.98
CA LYS A 88 17.45 -8.14 -6.73
C LYS A 88 17.80 -9.63 -6.55
N HIS A 89 18.93 -9.91 -5.91
CA HIS A 89 19.34 -11.27 -5.55
C HIS A 89 18.71 -11.77 -4.24
N LEU A 90 18.07 -10.86 -3.49
CA LEU A 90 17.32 -11.18 -2.28
C LEU A 90 15.90 -11.60 -2.67
N ALA A 91 15.42 -12.70 -2.08
CA ALA A 91 14.03 -13.10 -2.21
C ALA A 91 13.14 -12.13 -1.42
N VAL A 92 12.19 -11.50 -2.12
CA VAL A 92 11.12 -10.74 -1.50
C VAL A 92 10.10 -11.76 -0.99
N GLU A 93 9.80 -11.69 0.29
CA GLU A 93 8.76 -12.50 0.92
C GLU A 93 7.67 -11.56 1.40
N ASP A 94 6.43 -12.03 1.27
CA ASP A 94 5.28 -11.32 1.78
C ASP A 94 5.28 -11.34 3.32
N ILE A 95 4.88 -10.22 3.90
CA ILE A 95 4.77 -10.03 5.33
C ILE A 95 3.28 -10.08 5.67
N ASN A 96 2.91 -10.91 6.65
CA ASN A 96 1.56 -10.93 7.19
C ASN A 96 1.58 -10.16 8.52
N GLY A 97 0.90 -9.03 8.57
CA GLY A 97 0.77 -8.22 9.77
C GLY A 97 -0.62 -8.31 10.39
N VAL A 98 -0.70 -8.13 11.71
CA VAL A 98 -1.95 -7.78 12.39
C VAL A 98 -1.72 -6.47 13.11
N SER A 99 -2.60 -5.50 12.87
CA SER A 99 -2.61 -4.23 13.59
C SER A 99 -3.82 -4.16 14.51
N ARG A 100 -3.63 -3.47 15.63
CA ARG A 100 -4.66 -3.16 16.60
C ARG A 100 -4.64 -1.66 16.88
N LEU A 101 -5.79 -1.03 16.68
CA LEU A 101 -6.00 0.36 17.07
C LEU A 101 -6.58 0.41 18.48
N SER A 102 -6.01 1.26 19.33
CA SER A 102 -6.58 1.58 20.63
C SER A 102 -6.56 3.08 20.85
N ILE A 103 -7.53 3.58 21.61
CA ILE A 103 -7.71 5.00 21.82
C ILE A 103 -7.61 5.30 23.30
N ARG A 104 -6.98 6.43 23.64
CA ARG A 104 -6.87 6.94 24.99
C ARG A 104 -7.42 8.36 25.06
N ASN A 105 -8.24 8.61 26.07
CA ASN A 105 -8.71 9.94 26.41
C ASN A 105 -7.54 10.83 26.90
N PRO A 106 -7.66 12.17 26.80
CA PRO A 106 -6.63 13.07 27.31
C PRO A 106 -6.51 12.98 28.83
N THR A 107 -5.29 12.77 29.33
CA THR A 107 -4.95 12.68 30.76
C THR A 107 -3.96 13.76 31.16
N GLU A 108 -3.90 14.07 32.46
CA GLU A 108 -2.82 14.89 33.02
C GLU A 108 -1.50 14.11 32.93
N ASP A 109 -0.41 14.78 32.54
CA ASP A 109 0.94 14.17 32.43
C ASP A 109 1.05 12.92 31.54
N MET A 110 0.08 12.68 30.64
CA MET A 110 0.02 11.49 29.78
C MET A 110 0.05 10.16 30.57
N CYS A 111 -0.51 10.14 31.79
CA CYS A 111 -0.68 8.91 32.56
C CYS A 111 -1.66 7.93 31.87
N ASP A 112 -1.58 6.66 32.24
CA ASP A 112 -2.51 5.64 31.73
C ASP A 112 -3.91 5.88 32.34
N PRO A 113 -4.98 6.07 31.54
CA PRO A 113 -6.32 6.35 32.05
C PRO A 113 -6.90 5.23 32.92
N PHE A 114 -6.33 4.02 32.88
CA PHE A 114 -6.74 2.90 33.73
C PHE A 114 -6.01 2.86 35.08
N GLU A 115 -5.02 3.74 35.32
CA GLU A 115 -4.34 3.84 36.60
C GLU A 115 -5.15 4.65 37.63
N VAL A 116 -5.20 4.12 38.86
CA VAL A 116 -5.88 4.81 39.97
C VAL A 116 -5.15 6.12 40.28
N GLY A 117 -5.86 7.23 40.15
CA GLY A 117 -5.32 8.57 40.39
C GLY A 117 -4.89 9.30 39.11
N CYS A 118 -4.95 8.66 37.94
CA CYS A 118 -4.79 9.36 36.67
C CYS A 118 -6.02 10.25 36.42
N MET A 119 -5.80 11.56 36.34
CA MET A 119 -6.87 12.53 36.13
C MET A 119 -7.06 12.80 34.64
N ALA A 120 -8.32 12.89 34.21
CA ALA A 120 -8.63 13.28 32.85
C ALA A 120 -8.43 14.80 32.66
N ASN A 121 -7.83 15.19 31.54
CA ASN A 121 -7.47 16.58 31.24
C ASN A 121 -8.28 17.09 30.05
N TYR A 122 -9.60 17.19 30.20
CA TYR A 122 -10.49 17.72 29.16
C TYR A 122 -10.50 19.25 29.16
N THR A 123 -10.53 19.84 27.95
CA THR A 123 -10.75 21.27 27.78
C THR A 123 -12.17 21.65 28.24
N HIS A 124 -12.29 22.67 29.09
CA HIS A 124 -13.60 23.20 29.48
C HIS A 124 -14.42 23.67 28.27
N PHE A 125 -15.74 23.45 28.29
CA PHE A 125 -16.63 23.73 27.17
C PHE A 125 -16.68 25.22 26.78
N ASP A 126 -16.42 26.13 27.71
CA ASP A 126 -16.33 27.57 27.45
C ASP A 126 -15.19 27.92 26.49
N LYS A 127 -14.14 27.09 26.42
CA LYS A 127 -12.98 27.32 25.56
C LYS A 127 -13.12 26.71 24.16
N LEU A 128 -14.04 25.75 23.98
CA LEU A 128 -14.25 25.00 22.74
C LEU A 128 -15.23 25.73 21.81
N ALA A 129 -14.74 26.31 20.72
CA ALA A 129 -15.51 27.24 19.90
C ALA A 129 -16.76 26.62 19.22
N TYR A 130 -16.80 25.31 19.02
CA TYR A 130 -17.95 24.58 18.44
C TYR A 130 -19.06 24.27 19.45
N CYS A 131 -18.77 24.35 20.75
CA CYS A 131 -19.72 24.09 21.82
C CYS A 131 -20.69 25.26 21.99
N ALA A 132 -21.96 24.98 22.25
CA ALA A 132 -22.99 25.98 22.50
C ALA A 132 -22.71 26.81 23.76
N GLU A 133 -22.00 26.24 24.72
CA GLU A 133 -21.58 26.83 25.97
C GLU A 133 -20.45 27.85 25.80
N SER A 134 -19.71 27.81 24.68
CA SER A 134 -18.59 28.72 24.46
C SER A 134 -19.06 30.08 23.94
N PRO A 135 -18.53 31.20 24.48
CA PRO A 135 -18.74 32.53 23.91
C PRO A 135 -17.92 32.76 22.62
N LYS A 136 -16.92 31.93 22.31
CA LYS A 136 -16.02 32.16 21.16
C LYS A 136 -16.74 31.93 19.82
N PRO A 137 -16.46 32.70 18.76
CA PRO A 137 -17.01 32.41 17.43
C PRO A 137 -16.47 31.09 16.90
N TYR A 138 -17.33 30.23 16.32
CA TYR A 138 -16.91 28.92 15.80
C TYR A 138 -16.13 29.04 14.48
N VAL A 139 -16.62 29.88 13.55
CA VAL A 139 -15.99 30.10 12.23
C VAL A 139 -15.73 31.60 12.07
N GLU A 140 -14.50 31.96 11.70
CA GLU A 140 -14.15 33.35 11.39
C GLU A 140 -14.94 33.82 10.16
N GLY A 141 -15.87 34.75 10.36
CA GLY A 141 -16.68 35.32 9.27
C GLY A 141 -17.84 34.45 8.79
N GLY A 142 -18.19 33.36 9.48
CA GLY A 142 -19.27 32.45 9.09
C GLY A 142 -20.26 32.10 10.21
N THR A 143 -21.46 31.65 9.83
CA THR A 143 -22.48 31.13 10.77
C THR A 143 -22.28 29.64 11.01
N GLY A 144 -21.22 29.30 11.75
CA GLY A 144 -21.04 27.95 12.28
C GLY A 144 -22.12 27.62 13.31
N ILE A 145 -22.80 26.48 13.14
CA ILE A 145 -23.86 26.05 14.05
C ILE A 145 -23.23 25.40 15.29
N LYS A 146 -23.39 26.04 16.45
CA LYS A 146 -22.99 25.47 17.73
C LYS A 146 -24.01 24.45 18.23
N ARG A 147 -23.54 23.44 18.95
CA ARG A 147 -24.36 22.40 19.59
C ARG A 147 -23.86 22.15 21.01
N PRO A 148 -24.74 21.65 21.91
CA PRO A 148 -24.28 21.25 23.24
C PRO A 148 -23.18 20.21 23.10
N CYS A 149 -22.18 20.30 23.97
CA CYS A 149 -21.06 19.37 24.00
C CYS A 149 -21.21 18.32 25.09
N GLN A 150 -20.68 17.13 24.85
CA GLN A 150 -20.57 16.08 25.85
C GLN A 150 -19.18 15.48 25.90
N ILE A 151 -18.75 15.12 27.11
CA ILE A 151 -17.51 14.39 27.33
C ILE A 151 -17.84 12.91 27.24
N TRP A 152 -17.16 12.23 26.33
CA TRP A 152 -17.18 10.78 26.20
C TRP A 152 -15.78 10.27 26.54
N ASP A 153 -15.69 9.11 27.17
CA ASP A 153 -14.42 8.46 27.44
C ASP A 153 -13.95 7.62 26.23
N SER A 154 -12.79 6.98 26.37
CA SER A 154 -12.24 6.12 25.31
C SER A 154 -13.10 4.87 25.03
N VAL A 155 -13.91 4.42 26.00
CA VAL A 155 -14.75 3.22 25.88
C VAL A 155 -16.04 3.54 25.14
N GLU A 156 -16.63 4.70 25.39
CA GLU A 156 -17.90 5.14 24.78
C GLU A 156 -17.71 5.66 23.36
N VAL A 157 -16.58 6.32 23.07
CA VAL A 157 -16.38 7.01 21.79
C VAL A 157 -16.11 6.09 20.62
N HIS A 158 -15.48 4.94 20.85
CA HIS A 158 -15.01 4.13 19.74
C HIS A 158 -16.11 3.20 19.23
N LEU A 159 -16.34 3.22 17.92
CA LEU A 159 -17.15 2.21 17.24
C LEU A 159 -16.22 1.30 16.43
N PRO A 160 -16.05 0.02 16.81
CA PRO A 160 -15.25 -0.91 16.03
C PRO A 160 -15.93 -1.16 14.67
N VAL A 161 -15.14 -1.10 13.61
CA VAL A 161 -15.53 -1.50 12.25
C VAL A 161 -14.53 -2.56 11.75
N ASP A 162 -14.91 -3.36 10.75
CA ASP A 162 -14.17 -4.58 10.36
C ASP A 162 -12.67 -4.33 10.12
N ASP A 163 -12.31 -3.18 9.55
CA ASP A 163 -10.93 -2.80 9.22
C ASP A 163 -10.47 -1.49 9.88
N GLY A 164 -11.04 -1.12 11.03
CA GLY A 164 -10.62 0.12 11.68
C GLY A 164 -11.46 0.58 12.84
N LEU A 165 -11.37 1.89 13.09
CA LEU A 165 -12.00 2.52 14.24
C LEU A 165 -12.69 3.81 13.82
N LEU A 166 -13.99 3.87 14.04
CA LEU A 166 -14.77 5.08 13.79
C LEU A 166 -14.81 5.91 15.07
N LEU A 167 -14.35 7.17 14.94
CA LEU A 167 -14.43 8.19 15.98
C LEU A 167 -15.51 9.21 15.63
N PRO A 168 -16.71 9.15 16.23
CA PRO A 168 -17.74 10.14 16.02
C PRO A 168 -17.28 11.49 16.59
N THR A 169 -17.42 12.54 15.80
CA THR A 169 -17.24 13.93 16.28
C THR A 169 -18.58 14.57 16.68
N ARG A 170 -19.68 13.99 16.20
CA ARG A 170 -21.06 14.43 16.42
C ARG A 170 -21.98 13.24 16.52
N ILE A 171 -22.94 13.31 17.43
CA ILE A 171 -23.94 12.26 17.63
C ILE A 171 -25.33 12.86 17.49
N ARG A 172 -26.18 12.17 16.73
CA ARG A 172 -27.61 12.46 16.61
C ARG A 172 -28.39 11.22 17.03
N ARG A 173 -29.36 11.38 17.93
CA ARG A 173 -30.31 10.31 18.30
C ARG A 173 -31.70 10.69 17.82
N TYR A 174 -32.35 9.73 17.18
CA TYR A 174 -33.72 9.83 16.72
C TYR A 174 -34.54 8.78 17.46
N ASP A 175 -35.68 9.20 18.01
CA ASP A 175 -36.67 8.27 18.53
C ASP A 175 -37.68 7.98 17.42
N GLN A 176 -37.93 6.71 17.16
CA GLN A 176 -38.89 6.27 16.17
C GLN A 176 -39.94 5.39 16.83
N VAL A 177 -41.19 5.56 16.43
CA VAL A 177 -42.29 4.66 16.80
C VAL A 177 -42.91 4.08 15.56
N ARG A 178 -43.44 2.86 15.68
CA ARG A 178 -44.20 2.24 14.60
C ARG A 178 -45.46 3.07 14.36
N ALA A 179 -45.56 3.67 13.19
CA ALA A 179 -46.68 4.53 12.82
C ALA A 179 -47.81 3.76 12.16
N CYS A 180 -47.45 2.70 11.43
CA CYS A 180 -48.33 1.84 10.65
C CYS A 180 -47.86 0.39 10.75
N GLU A 181 -48.81 -0.55 10.76
CA GLU A 181 -48.58 -1.97 10.60
C GLU A 181 -49.26 -2.43 9.30
N PRO A 182 -48.53 -3.08 8.36
CA PRO A 182 -49.14 -3.59 7.15
C PRO A 182 -50.24 -4.60 7.47
N SER A 183 -51.46 -4.32 7.02
CA SER A 183 -52.64 -5.15 7.25
C SER A 183 -53.48 -5.21 5.98
N GLN A 184 -54.47 -6.12 5.94
CA GLN A 184 -55.39 -6.16 4.80
C GLN A 184 -56.17 -4.84 4.62
N GLU A 185 -56.41 -4.11 5.72
CA GLU A 185 -57.18 -2.85 5.74
C GLU A 185 -56.43 -1.70 5.04
N ASN A 186 -55.09 -1.70 5.07
CA ASN A 186 -54.24 -0.73 4.37
C ASN A 186 -53.61 -1.29 3.09
N ASN A 187 -54.18 -2.37 2.53
CA ASN A 187 -53.65 -3.07 1.36
C ASN A 187 -52.17 -3.50 1.51
N TRP A 188 -51.76 -3.84 2.73
CA TRP A 188 -50.38 -4.19 3.06
C TRP A 188 -49.36 -3.07 2.76
N SER A 189 -49.80 -1.81 2.68
CA SER A 189 -48.96 -0.64 2.46
C SER A 189 -48.91 0.27 3.68
N CYS A 190 -47.73 0.85 3.93
CA CYS A 190 -47.52 1.89 4.94
C CYS A 190 -46.91 3.12 4.26
N ASP A 191 -47.73 3.86 3.52
CA ASP A 191 -47.32 5.08 2.84
C ASP A 191 -47.47 6.31 3.77
N PRO A 192 -46.43 7.15 3.92
CA PRO A 192 -45.13 7.11 3.23
C PRO A 192 -44.05 6.25 3.92
N ALA A 193 -44.22 5.89 5.20
CA ALA A 193 -43.25 5.08 5.94
C ALA A 193 -43.89 4.30 7.12
N PRO A 194 -43.37 3.12 7.48
CA PRO A 194 -43.86 2.33 8.61
C PRO A 194 -43.50 2.91 9.99
N TYR A 195 -42.50 3.78 10.07
CA TYR A 195 -42.04 4.42 11.31
C TYR A 195 -42.21 5.94 11.23
N ALA A 196 -42.65 6.56 12.33
CA ALA A 196 -42.69 8.00 12.50
C ALA A 196 -41.65 8.43 13.54
N TYR A 197 -40.97 9.54 13.26
CA TYR A 197 -40.05 10.17 14.19
C TYR A 197 -40.82 10.87 15.31
N LEU A 198 -40.30 10.78 16.53
CA LEU A 198 -40.80 11.53 17.67
C LEU A 198 -40.03 12.83 17.86
N SER A 199 -40.75 13.87 18.22
CA SER A 199 -40.23 15.14 18.73
C SER A 199 -39.68 14.97 20.16
N ALA A 200 -39.03 16.01 20.70
CA ALA A 200 -38.49 15.99 22.06
C ALA A 200 -39.57 15.78 23.16
N ASP A 201 -40.80 16.20 22.89
CA ASP A 201 -42.00 16.00 23.73
C ASP A 201 -42.63 14.61 23.58
N GLY A 202 -42.11 13.76 22.68
CA GLY A 202 -42.66 12.45 22.38
C GLY A 202 -43.83 12.45 21.40
N SER A 203 -44.23 13.60 20.85
CA SER A 203 -45.26 13.67 19.81
C SER A 203 -44.70 13.28 18.44
N ARG A 204 -45.55 12.85 17.50
CA ARG A 204 -45.12 12.53 16.13
C ARG A 204 -44.72 13.82 15.40
N GLN A 205 -43.55 13.81 14.77
CA GLN A 205 -43.11 14.94 13.94
C GLN A 205 -44.00 15.07 12.70
N THR A 206 -44.59 16.24 12.50
CA THR A 206 -45.43 16.57 11.33
C THR A 206 -44.72 17.49 10.33
N VAL A 207 -43.49 17.89 10.64
CA VAL A 207 -42.70 18.82 9.81
C VAL A 207 -42.30 18.12 8.51
N GLN A 208 -42.53 18.78 7.37
CA GLN A 208 -42.00 18.34 6.09
C GLN A 208 -40.51 18.67 6.01
N GLY A 209 -39.64 17.67 5.86
CA GLY A 209 -38.18 17.87 5.73
C GLY A 209 -37.34 16.81 6.45
N GLU A 210 -36.12 17.19 6.81
CA GLU A 210 -35.22 16.35 7.62
C GLU A 210 -35.81 16.20 9.04
N ALA A 211 -35.83 14.96 9.55
CA ALA A 211 -36.29 14.70 10.91
C ALA A 211 -35.43 15.48 11.91
N VAL A 212 -36.07 16.07 12.92
CA VAL A 212 -35.37 16.77 14.00
C VAL A 212 -34.86 15.73 14.99
N PRO A 213 -33.54 15.65 15.26
CA PRO A 213 -33.02 14.72 16.24
C PRO A 213 -33.52 15.11 17.64
N LYS A 214 -33.88 14.10 18.45
CA LYS A 214 -34.22 14.30 19.88
C LYS A 214 -32.99 14.74 20.68
N TYR A 215 -31.83 14.30 20.24
CA TYR A 215 -30.55 14.59 20.85
C TYR A 215 -29.51 14.85 19.77
N ASP A 216 -28.82 15.99 19.82
CA ASP A 216 -27.82 16.43 18.84
C ASP A 216 -26.69 17.15 19.57
N ALA A 217 -25.54 16.49 19.68
CA ALA A 217 -24.41 16.98 20.45
C ALA A 217 -23.08 16.73 19.74
N PHE A 218 -22.10 17.59 20.02
CA PHE A 218 -20.71 17.35 19.66
C PHE A 218 -19.99 16.61 20.78
N ILE A 219 -19.01 15.78 20.42
CA ILE A 219 -18.11 15.17 21.38
C ILE A 219 -16.99 16.17 21.65
N ALA A 220 -16.84 16.54 22.91
CA ALA A 220 -15.86 17.53 23.35
C ALA A 220 -14.45 16.95 23.27
N ASP A 221 -13.51 17.79 22.83
CA ASP A 221 -12.07 17.56 22.91
C ASP A 221 -11.57 16.28 22.19
N ILE A 222 -12.34 15.80 21.20
CA ILE A 222 -12.02 14.58 20.42
C ILE A 222 -10.68 14.71 19.69
N GLU A 223 -10.29 15.94 19.32
CA GLU A 223 -8.99 16.23 18.71
C GLU A 223 -7.79 15.93 19.62
N ARG A 224 -7.98 15.80 20.93
CA ARG A 224 -6.91 15.53 21.91
C ARG A 224 -6.82 14.06 22.31
N PHE A 225 -7.61 13.19 21.70
CA PHE A 225 -7.51 11.76 21.92
C PHE A 225 -6.23 11.23 21.28
N THR A 226 -5.57 10.31 21.97
CA THR A 226 -4.36 9.66 21.46
C THR A 226 -4.75 8.30 20.87
N VAL A 227 -4.35 8.05 19.63
CA VAL A 227 -4.49 6.75 18.99
C VAL A 227 -3.17 6.01 19.13
N LEU A 228 -3.21 4.82 19.73
CA LEU A 228 -2.11 3.88 19.76
C LEU A 228 -2.34 2.82 18.67
N ILE A 229 -1.39 2.77 17.73
CA ILE A 229 -1.33 1.77 16.67
C ILE A 229 -0.31 0.71 17.10
N ASP A 230 -0.83 -0.41 17.59
CA ASP A 230 -0.04 -1.59 17.90
C ASP A 230 -0.02 -2.48 16.64
N HIS A 231 1.15 -2.98 16.25
CA HIS A 231 1.28 -3.80 15.05
C HIS A 231 2.34 -4.86 15.25
N ASN A 232 1.99 -6.09 14.88
CA ASN A 232 2.93 -7.19 14.77
C ASN A 232 3.02 -7.63 13.32
N PHE A 233 4.17 -8.20 12.96
CA PHE A 233 4.29 -8.85 11.66
C PHE A 233 5.05 -10.16 11.73
N LYS A 234 4.67 -11.06 10.83
CA LYS A 234 5.29 -12.37 10.66
C LYS A 234 5.66 -12.58 9.21
N ARG A 235 6.93 -12.93 9.01
CA ARG A 235 7.45 -13.38 7.71
C ARG A 235 7.35 -14.90 7.57
N HIS A 236 7.20 -15.39 6.34
CA HIS A 236 7.17 -16.82 6.03
C HIS A 236 8.56 -17.49 6.15
N GLY A 237 9.05 -17.57 7.39
CA GLY A 237 10.37 -18.12 7.71
C GLY A 237 10.69 -18.15 9.22
N GLY A 238 9.70 -17.81 10.06
CA GLY A 238 9.82 -17.84 11.53
C GLY A 238 10.34 -16.55 12.15
N MET A 239 10.64 -15.52 11.36
CA MET A 239 10.93 -14.18 11.87
C MET A 239 9.60 -13.49 12.24
N THR A 240 9.49 -13.14 13.51
CA THR A 240 8.38 -12.38 14.09
C THR A 240 9.00 -11.22 14.85
N GLU A 241 8.58 -10.01 14.53
CA GLU A 241 8.96 -8.81 15.28
C GLU A 241 7.68 -8.22 15.88
N ASP A 242 7.79 -7.74 17.11
CA ASP A 242 6.71 -7.10 17.85
C ASP A 242 6.89 -5.58 17.85
N ASP A 243 5.81 -4.84 18.11
CA ASP A 243 5.80 -3.37 18.13
C ASP A 243 6.87 -2.79 19.07
N GLN A 244 7.18 -3.51 20.15
CA GLN A 244 8.13 -3.10 21.18
C GLN A 244 9.58 -3.04 20.69
N ASP A 245 9.94 -3.86 19.71
CA ASP A 245 11.29 -3.95 19.18
C ASP A 245 11.48 -3.08 17.93
N MET A 246 10.40 -2.49 17.42
CA MET A 246 10.39 -1.62 16.25
C MET A 246 10.43 -0.14 16.64
N ASN A 247 11.37 0.60 16.05
CA ASN A 247 11.31 2.06 16.06
C ASN A 247 10.68 2.53 14.75
N GLY A 248 9.45 3.04 14.83
CA GLY A 248 8.69 3.52 13.68
C GLY A 248 8.60 5.05 13.63
N HIS A 249 8.44 5.57 12.41
CA HIS A 249 8.04 6.95 12.16
C HIS A 249 6.72 6.92 11.38
N TYR A 250 5.80 7.82 11.69
CA TYR A 250 4.57 7.96 10.92
C TYR A 250 4.77 9.00 9.83
N TYR A 251 4.58 8.56 8.59
CA TYR A 251 4.68 9.39 7.40
C TYR A 251 3.30 9.58 6.80
N GLU A 252 2.93 10.82 6.50
CA GLU A 252 1.75 11.11 5.68
C GLU A 252 2.13 10.95 4.21
N CYS A 253 1.48 10.00 3.55
CA CYS A 253 1.60 9.82 2.11
C CYS A 253 0.58 10.75 1.43
N PRO A 254 1.00 11.66 0.54
CA PRO A 254 0.10 12.63 -0.07
C PRO A 254 -0.92 11.99 -1.02
N ASN A 255 -0.60 10.83 -1.60
CA ASN A 255 -1.48 10.04 -2.48
C ASN A 255 -1.18 8.55 -2.30
N ASP A 256 -2.13 7.70 -2.69
CA ASP A 256 -2.01 6.23 -2.61
C ASP A 256 -0.86 5.66 -3.46
N ASP A 257 -0.37 6.40 -4.46
CA ASP A 257 0.76 6.00 -5.31
C ASP A 257 2.10 6.65 -4.91
N ALA A 258 2.10 7.49 -3.86
CA ALA A 258 3.28 8.26 -3.50
C ALA A 258 4.40 7.35 -3.01
N THR A 259 5.62 7.61 -3.48
CA THR A 259 6.79 6.87 -3.00
C THR A 259 7.19 7.36 -1.60
N ILE A 260 7.83 6.51 -0.79
CA ILE A 260 8.32 6.86 0.56
C ILE A 260 9.15 8.14 0.56
N THR A 261 9.88 8.39 -0.52
CA THR A 261 10.70 9.58 -0.70
C THR A 261 9.91 10.89 -0.79
N GLU A 262 8.62 10.81 -1.10
CA GLU A 262 7.68 11.93 -1.17
C GLU A 262 6.85 12.06 0.11
N ALA A 263 6.87 11.04 0.98
CA ALA A 263 6.12 11.04 2.21
C ALA A 263 6.74 12.03 3.21
N ARG A 264 5.90 12.85 3.84
CA ARG A 264 6.34 13.82 4.82
C ARG A 264 6.31 13.18 6.21
N GLU A 265 7.42 13.28 6.94
CA GLU A 265 7.44 12.87 8.34
C GLU A 265 6.54 13.80 9.16
N VAL A 266 5.55 13.22 9.84
CA VAL A 266 4.56 13.99 10.61
C VAL A 266 4.76 13.79 12.10
N ALA A 267 5.12 12.57 12.51
CA ALA A 267 5.41 12.28 13.91
C ALA A 267 6.55 11.28 14.05
N GLN A 268 7.49 11.60 14.92
CA GLN A 268 8.51 10.68 15.39
C GLN A 268 8.04 10.06 16.70
N PHE A 269 7.78 8.75 16.70
CA PHE A 269 7.45 8.01 17.92
C PHE A 269 8.75 7.52 18.57
N SER A 270 9.39 8.38 19.36
CA SER A 270 10.54 7.99 20.16
C SER A 270 10.09 7.66 21.59
N ARG A 271 10.07 6.37 21.94
CA ARG A 271 10.06 6.01 23.37
C ARG A 271 11.43 6.36 23.98
N PRO A 272 11.47 6.79 25.26
CA PRO A 272 12.71 6.77 26.03
C PRO A 272 13.08 5.31 26.27
N VAL A 273 13.76 4.70 25.29
CA VAL A 273 14.32 3.36 25.43
C VAL A 273 15.42 3.44 26.49
N ALA A 274 15.20 2.81 27.64
CA ALA A 274 16.24 2.61 28.63
C ALA A 274 17.46 2.00 27.91
N PRO A 275 18.70 2.50 28.15
CA PRO A 275 19.84 2.20 27.30
C PRO A 275 20.18 0.70 27.28
N ARG A 276 19.67 -0.02 26.29
CA ARG A 276 20.14 -1.37 25.94
C ARG A 276 21.33 -1.26 24.99
N ARG A 277 22.31 -2.13 25.19
CA ARG A 277 23.55 -2.24 24.41
C ARG A 277 23.25 -2.29 22.91
N ARG A 278 23.53 -1.18 22.20
CA ARG A 278 23.45 -1.02 20.75
C ARG A 278 24.11 -2.19 20.01
N GLN A 279 23.31 -2.99 19.30
CA GLN A 279 23.78 -3.63 18.06
C GLN A 279 23.42 -2.68 16.91
N ARG A 280 24.44 -2.27 16.13
CA ARG A 280 24.25 -1.39 14.98
C ARG A 280 23.83 -2.23 13.77
N GLY A 281 22.53 -2.27 13.48
CA GLY A 281 21.99 -2.65 12.18
C GLY A 281 21.53 -1.41 11.43
N ALA A 282 21.84 -1.30 10.14
CA ALA A 282 21.30 -0.25 9.28
C ALA A 282 19.87 -0.63 8.87
N LEU A 283 18.88 0.15 9.31
CA LEU A 283 17.47 -0.03 8.94
C LEU A 283 17.17 0.76 7.67
N HIS A 284 16.73 0.07 6.62
CA HIS A 284 16.02 0.65 5.48
C HIS A 284 14.52 0.50 5.78
N GLY A 285 13.81 1.62 5.93
CA GLY A 285 12.36 1.62 6.16
C GLY A 285 11.59 1.27 4.88
N LEU A 286 10.69 0.29 4.99
CA LEU A 286 9.65 -0.02 4.01
C LEU A 286 8.36 0.67 4.47
N CYS A 287 7.70 1.38 3.56
CA CYS A 287 6.34 1.87 3.74
C CYS A 287 5.46 0.79 3.11
N GLU A 288 4.82 -0.01 3.95
CA GLU A 288 3.88 -1.03 3.50
C GLU A 288 2.58 -0.37 3.06
N HIS A 289 2.15 -0.70 1.84
CA HIS A 289 0.78 -0.48 1.42
C HIS A 289 -0.16 -1.40 2.21
N ILE A 290 -0.99 -0.84 3.07
CA ILE A 290 -2.25 -1.47 3.45
C ILE A 290 -3.18 -1.33 2.24
N ARG A 291 -3.13 -2.30 1.31
CA ARG A 291 -4.19 -2.46 0.31
C ARG A 291 -5.39 -3.12 0.98
N ALA A 292 -6.34 -2.32 1.43
CA ALA A 292 -7.72 -2.78 1.45
C ALA A 292 -8.21 -2.72 0.00
N ASP A 293 -8.35 -3.87 -0.66
CA ASP A 293 -9.02 -3.94 -1.96
C ASP A 293 -10.52 -3.75 -1.73
N TRP A 294 -10.97 -2.50 -1.77
CA TRP A 294 -12.39 -2.14 -1.77
C TRP A 294 -12.98 -2.50 -3.15
N TRP A 295 -13.72 -3.60 -3.23
CA TRP A 295 -14.69 -3.81 -4.29
C TRP A 295 -16.04 -3.24 -3.83
N CYS A 296 -16.51 -2.20 -4.53
CA CYS A 296 -17.93 -1.84 -4.58
C CYS A 296 -18.62 -2.66 -5.68
#